data_AF-A0A2R6RPK0-F1
#
_entry.id   AF-A0A2R6RPK0-F1
#
_cell.length_a   1.000
_cell.length_b   1.000
_cell.length_c   1.000
_cell.angle_alpha   90.00
_cell.angle_beta   90.00
_cell.angle_gamma   90.00
#
_symmetry.space_group_name_H-M   'P 1'
#
loop_
_entity.id
_entity.type
_entity.pdbx_description
1 polymer ?
#
loop_
_entity_poly.entity_id
_entity_poly.type
_entity_poly.pdbx_seq_one_letter_code
_entity_poly.pdbx_strand_id
1 'polypeptide(L)'
;MAEELPEPRKDLPKAIAAQIILGTLTGLVYAVALMYSVSDLTGALATRNAGTFPLAAIYLQAMNNNISATMGLLFIVLLSVWIAGCGCYVTNGRTWWSMSRDGATPFSKFFSRASAKRSCPIEATIFCGIMTSALGAIQAASSTAFSDLAGSFVVLSTISYGETFWAFLN
;
A
#
# COMPACT_ATOMS: atom_id res chain seq x y z
N MET A 1 3.85 -7.65 15.59
CA MET A 1 4.00 -8.72 14.59
C MET A 1 5.20 -9.62 14.85
N ALA A 2 6.30 -9.12 15.46
CA ALA A 2 7.41 -10.00 15.88
C ALA A 2 6.99 -11.07 16.91
N GLU A 3 5.94 -10.81 17.69
CA GLU A 3 5.39 -11.72 18.71
C GLU A 3 4.75 -13.00 18.13
N GLU A 4 4.43 -13.04 16.82
CA GLU A 4 3.83 -14.20 16.15
C GLU A 4 4.87 -15.11 15.45
N LEU A 5 6.16 -14.75 15.48
CA LEU A 5 7.25 -15.51 14.84
C LEU A 5 7.95 -16.46 15.84
N PRO A 6 8.35 -17.68 15.41
CA PRO A 6 9.08 -18.61 16.27
C PRO A 6 10.51 -18.15 16.60
N GLU A 7 11.27 -17.59 15.64
CA GLU A 7 12.59 -16.97 15.89
C GLU A 7 12.67 -15.54 15.32
N PRO A 8 12.08 -14.52 15.98
CA PRO A 8 11.97 -13.17 15.43
C PRO A 8 13.31 -12.50 15.10
N ARG A 9 14.39 -12.83 15.83
CA ARG A 9 15.73 -12.27 15.58
C ARG A 9 16.33 -12.72 14.24
N LYS A 10 15.94 -13.88 13.71
CA LYS A 10 16.45 -14.43 12.44
C LYS A 10 15.42 -14.39 11.32
N ASP A 11 14.16 -14.64 11.63
CA ASP A 11 13.10 -14.77 10.63
C ASP A 11 12.63 -13.42 10.14
N LEU A 12 12.57 -12.41 11.02
CA LEU A 12 12.17 -11.05 10.65
C LEU A 12 13.11 -10.41 9.60
N PRO A 13 14.45 -10.38 9.77
CA PRO A 13 15.33 -9.80 8.76
C PRO A 13 15.30 -10.58 7.44
N LYS A 14 15.15 -11.91 7.48
CA LYS A 14 15.00 -12.74 6.28
C LYS A 14 13.71 -12.44 5.53
N ALA A 15 12.59 -12.30 6.24
CA ALA A 15 11.31 -11.97 5.65
C ALA A 15 11.33 -10.59 4.99
N ILE A 16 11.92 -9.59 5.66
CA ILE A 16 12.09 -8.23 5.11
C ILE A 16 12.98 -8.27 3.85
N ALA A 17 14.13 -8.94 3.92
CA ALA A 17 15.03 -9.06 2.76
C ALA A 17 14.35 -9.77 1.58
N ALA A 18 13.64 -10.89 1.83
CA ALA A 18 12.90 -11.60 0.80
C ALA A 18 11.83 -10.71 0.15
N GLN A 19 11.07 -9.94 0.95
CA GLN A 19 10.06 -9.02 0.44
C GLN A 19 10.66 -7.94 -0.46
N ILE A 20 11.79 -7.35 -0.05
CA ILE A 20 12.47 -6.30 -0.83
C ILE A 20 13.00 -6.87 -2.15
N ILE A 21 13.66 -8.03 -2.11
CA ILE A 21 14.25 -8.67 -3.30
C ILE A 21 13.14 -9.07 -4.28
N LEU A 22 12.11 -9.76 -3.80
CA LEU A 22 10.99 -10.19 -4.63
C LEU A 22 10.23 -9.00 -5.21
N GLY A 23 9.95 -7.97 -4.39
CA GLY A 23 9.29 -6.75 -4.84
C GLY A 23 10.10 -5.99 -5.89
N THR A 24 11.41 -5.86 -5.69
CA THR A 24 12.31 -5.18 -6.65
C THR A 24 12.41 -5.97 -7.95
N LEU A 25 12.59 -7.29 -7.89
CA LEU A 25 12.72 -8.13 -9.08
C LEU A 25 11.43 -8.15 -9.90
N THR A 26 10.29 -8.38 -9.25
CA THR A 26 8.98 -8.40 -9.92
C THR A 26 8.62 -7.02 -10.48
N GLY A 27 8.87 -5.95 -9.72
CA GLY A 27 8.68 -4.57 -10.18
C GLY A 27 9.57 -4.22 -11.38
N LEU A 28 10.84 -4.62 -11.37
CA LEU A 28 11.78 -4.36 -12.46
C LEU A 28 11.39 -5.12 -13.73
N VAL A 29 11.09 -6.41 -13.62
CA VAL A 29 10.65 -7.23 -14.76
C VAL A 29 9.36 -6.66 -15.35
N TYR A 30 8.41 -6.27 -14.49
CA TYR A 30 7.15 -5.64 -14.92
C TYR A 30 7.39 -4.30 -15.62
N ALA A 31 8.27 -3.44 -15.08
CA ALA A 31 8.61 -2.16 -15.69
C ALA A 31 9.26 -2.33 -17.07
N VAL A 32 10.20 -3.27 -17.22
CA VAL A 32 10.83 -3.58 -18.51
C VAL A 32 9.78 -4.09 -19.52
N ALA A 33 8.90 -4.99 -19.10
CA ALA A 33 7.82 -5.50 -19.95
C ALA A 33 6.89 -4.37 -20.43
N LEU A 34 6.53 -3.43 -19.54
CA LEU A 34 5.72 -2.26 -19.91
C LEU A 34 6.44 -1.36 -20.92
N MET A 35 7.73 -1.08 -20.70
CA MET A 35 8.52 -0.22 -21.60
C MET A 35 8.63 -0.78 -23.01
N TYR A 36 8.76 -2.11 -23.14
CA TYR A 36 8.75 -2.77 -24.46
C TYR A 36 7.36 -2.83 -25.12
N SER A 37 6.29 -2.71 -24.33
CA SER A 37 4.92 -2.83 -24.81
C SER A 37 4.31 -1.49 -25.25
N VAL A 38 4.94 -0.36 -24.91
CA VAL A 38 4.46 0.98 -25.26
C VAL A 38 5.06 1.41 -26.59
N SER A 39 4.19 1.67 -27.56
CA SER A 39 4.58 2.16 -28.89
C SER A 39 4.52 3.70 -28.98
N ASP A 40 3.59 4.32 -28.26
CA ASP A 40 3.46 5.78 -28.18
C ASP A 40 3.07 6.22 -26.76
N LEU A 41 4.08 6.64 -26.00
CA LEU A 41 3.96 7.14 -24.63
C LEU A 41 3.24 8.50 -24.59
N THR A 42 3.40 9.33 -25.63
CA THR A 42 2.84 10.68 -25.66
C THR A 42 1.34 10.63 -25.91
N GLY A 43 0.87 9.77 -26.82
CA GLY A 43 -0.56 9.52 -27.02
C GLY A 43 -1.25 8.85 -25.83
N ALA A 44 -0.55 7.93 -25.13
CA ALA A 44 -1.07 7.27 -23.94
C ALA A 44 -1.27 8.24 -22.75
N LEU A 45 -0.34 9.18 -22.57
CA LEU A 45 -0.37 10.17 -21.48
C LEU A 45 -1.20 11.42 -21.82
N ALA A 46 -1.35 11.76 -23.10
CA ALA A 46 -2.11 12.95 -23.55
C ALA A 46 -3.63 12.70 -23.68
N THR A 47 -4.08 11.45 -23.56
CA THR A 47 -5.52 11.16 -23.60
C THR A 47 -6.21 11.83 -22.39
N ARG A 48 -7.32 12.53 -22.62
CA ARG A 48 -8.08 13.32 -21.62
C ARG A 48 -8.44 12.55 -20.33
N ASN A 49 -8.41 11.21 -20.36
CA ASN A 49 -8.70 10.30 -19.26
C ASN A 49 -7.45 9.61 -18.65
N ALA A 50 -6.24 9.90 -19.16
CA ALA A 50 -4.98 9.33 -18.69
C ALA A 50 -4.62 9.74 -17.25
N GLY A 51 -5.25 10.81 -16.74
CA GLY A 51 -5.09 11.23 -15.34
C GLY A 51 -5.61 10.21 -14.32
N THR A 52 -6.51 9.30 -14.72
CA THR A 52 -7.13 8.36 -13.78
C THR A 52 -6.50 6.97 -13.82
N PHE A 53 -6.13 6.46 -15.00
CA PHE A 53 -5.55 5.10 -15.12
C PHE A 53 -4.68 4.95 -16.40
N PRO A 54 -3.44 5.48 -16.41
CA PRO A 54 -2.58 5.45 -17.61
C PRO A 54 -2.22 4.01 -18.05
N LEU A 55 -2.25 3.04 -17.12
CA LEU A 55 -2.06 1.63 -17.40
C LEU A 55 -3.07 1.07 -18.40
N ALA A 56 -4.31 1.58 -18.41
CA ALA A 56 -5.34 1.09 -19.33
C ALA A 56 -5.00 1.42 -20.79
N ALA A 57 -4.45 2.60 -21.06
CA ALA A 57 -4.00 3.00 -22.40
C ALA A 57 -2.79 2.16 -22.85
N ILE A 58 -1.85 1.89 -21.94
CA ILE A 58 -0.67 1.06 -22.21
C ILE A 58 -1.08 -0.37 -22.56
N TYR A 59 -1.99 -0.99 -21.80
CA TYR A 59 -2.47 -2.34 -22.10
C TYR A 59 -3.29 -2.41 -23.39
N LEU A 60 -3.95 -1.33 -23.78
CA LEU A 60 -4.68 -1.26 -25.05
C LEU A 60 -3.72 -1.22 -26.25
N GLN A 61 -2.62 -0.47 -26.13
CA GLN A 61 -1.55 -0.46 -27.12
C GLN A 61 -0.83 -1.82 -27.19
N ALA A 62 -0.51 -2.42 -26.04
CA ALA A 62 0.16 -3.72 -25.94
C ALA A 62 -0.66 -4.85 -26.60
N MET A 63 -1.99 -4.78 -26.49
CA MET A 63 -2.91 -5.77 -27.06
C MET A 63 -3.39 -5.41 -28.48
N ASN A 64 -2.77 -4.43 -29.15
CA ASN A 64 -3.10 -4.01 -30.52
C ASN A 64 -4.60 -3.63 -30.68
N ASN A 65 -5.10 -2.78 -29.78
CA ASN A 65 -6.50 -2.30 -29.72
C ASN A 65 -7.57 -3.37 -29.39
N ASN A 66 -7.18 -4.55 -28.90
CA ASN A 66 -8.12 -5.58 -28.45
C ASN A 66 -8.69 -5.29 -27.05
N ILE A 67 -9.87 -4.68 -27.00
CA ILE A 67 -10.55 -4.26 -25.76
C ILE A 67 -10.78 -5.42 -24.79
N SER A 68 -11.17 -6.60 -25.27
CA SER A 68 -11.45 -7.77 -24.44
C SER A 68 -10.23 -8.26 -23.66
N ALA A 69 -9.07 -8.29 -24.31
CA ALA A 69 -7.82 -8.68 -23.68
C ALA A 69 -7.33 -7.62 -22.67
N THR A 70 -7.45 -6.34 -23.02
CA THR A 70 -7.15 -5.23 -22.10
C THR A 70 -8.01 -5.26 -20.85
N MET A 71 -9.32 -5.54 -20.98
CA MET A 71 -10.22 -5.71 -19.84
C MET A 71 -9.82 -6.88 -18.94
N GLY A 72 -9.39 -8.01 -19.54
CA GLY A 72 -8.88 -9.15 -18.79
C GLY A 72 -7.65 -8.81 -17.94
N LEU A 73 -6.68 -8.10 -18.53
CA LEU A 73 -5.48 -7.63 -17.81
C LEU A 73 -5.83 -6.65 -16.68
N LEU A 74 -6.73 -5.70 -16.92
CA LEU A 74 -7.19 -4.77 -15.89
C LEU A 74 -7.94 -5.48 -14.76
N PHE A 75 -8.71 -6.52 -15.06
CA PHE A 75 -9.39 -7.31 -14.04
C PHE A 75 -8.40 -8.07 -13.13
N ILE A 76 -7.33 -8.62 -13.70
CA ILE A 76 -6.25 -9.26 -12.91
C ILE A 76 -5.59 -8.24 -11.98
N VAL A 77 -5.28 -7.04 -12.48
CA VAL A 77 -4.71 -5.96 -11.67
C VAL A 77 -5.68 -5.54 -10.56
N LEU A 78 -6.97 -5.38 -10.87
CA LEU A 78 -8.00 -5.04 -9.90
C LEU A 78 -8.06 -6.07 -8.76
N LEU A 79 -8.07 -7.36 -9.10
CA LEU A 79 -8.11 -8.45 -8.11
C LEU A 79 -6.84 -8.44 -7.24
N SER A 80 -5.68 -8.21 -7.84
CA SER A 80 -4.40 -8.09 -7.11
C SER A 80 -4.42 -6.94 -6.10
N VAL A 81 -4.85 -5.74 -6.53
CA VAL A 81 -4.94 -4.55 -5.67
C VAL A 81 -5.96 -4.75 -4.55
N TRP A 82 -7.08 -5.43 -4.83
CA TRP A 82 -8.11 -5.72 -3.83
C TRP A 82 -7.57 -6.59 -2.70
N ILE A 83 -6.89 -7.69 -3.05
CA ILE A 83 -6.29 -8.61 -2.06
C ILE A 83 -5.21 -7.89 -1.25
N ALA A 84 -4.34 -7.13 -1.91
CA ALA A 84 -3.31 -6.34 -1.25
C ALA A 84 -3.92 -5.32 -0.28
N GLY A 85 -4.97 -4.61 -0.70
CA GLY A 85 -5.70 -3.65 0.12
C GLY A 85 -6.26 -4.27 1.39
N CYS A 86 -6.94 -5.42 1.27
CA CYS A 86 -7.41 -6.18 2.44
C CYS A 86 -6.28 -6.51 3.42
N GLY A 87 -5.12 -6.94 2.91
CA GLY A 87 -3.93 -7.21 3.73
C GLY A 87 -3.39 -5.98 4.45
N CYS A 88 -3.38 -4.82 3.77
CA CYS A 88 -2.98 -3.55 4.35
C CYS A 88 -3.94 -3.11 5.48
N TYR A 89 -5.25 -3.22 5.29
CA TYR A 89 -6.24 -2.88 6.32
C TYR A 89 -6.08 -3.71 7.59
N VAL A 90 -5.90 -5.03 7.43
CA VAL A 90 -5.69 -5.94 8.57
C VAL A 90 -4.38 -5.62 9.30
N THR A 91 -3.30 -5.38 8.56
CA THR A 91 -2.00 -5.02 9.13
C THR A 91 -2.08 -3.70 9.89
N ASN A 92 -2.72 -2.67 9.31
CA ASN A 92 -2.84 -1.36 9.94
C ASN A 92 -3.65 -1.44 11.26
N GLY A 93 -4.77 -2.16 11.26
CA GLY A 93 -5.56 -2.38 12.48
C GLY A 93 -4.78 -3.11 13.58
N ARG A 94 -3.95 -4.10 13.22
CA ARG A 94 -3.06 -4.81 14.15
C ARG A 94 -1.96 -3.90 14.71
N THR A 95 -1.35 -3.08 13.87
CA THR A 95 -0.31 -2.12 14.29
C THR A 95 -0.87 -1.08 15.26
N TRP A 96 -2.03 -0.50 14.94
CA TRP A 96 -2.71 0.46 15.82
C TRP A 96 -3.08 -0.15 17.16
N TRP A 97 -3.54 -1.39 17.17
CA TRP A 97 -3.84 -2.13 18.41
C TRP A 97 -2.58 -2.42 19.23
N SER A 98 -1.45 -2.76 18.60
CA SER A 98 -0.20 -2.92 19.36
C SER A 98 0.26 -1.60 19.98
N MET A 99 0.11 -0.47 19.28
CA MET A 99 0.44 0.85 19.82
C MET A 99 -0.51 1.28 20.95
N SER A 100 -1.79 0.88 20.89
CA SER A 100 -2.74 1.16 21.96
C SER A 100 -2.47 0.34 23.22
N ARG A 101 -1.94 -0.89 23.08
CA ARG A 101 -1.44 -1.71 24.21
C ARG A 101 -0.28 -1.03 24.94
N ASP A 102 0.59 -0.33 24.20
CA ASP A 102 1.74 0.40 24.76
C ASP A 102 1.37 1.80 25.27
N GLY A 103 0.08 2.17 25.28
CA GLY A 103 -0.40 3.45 25.78
C GLY A 103 -0.10 4.65 24.89
N ALA A 104 0.43 4.44 23.68
CA ALA A 104 0.88 5.50 22.77
C ALA A 104 -0.26 6.15 21.95
N THR A 105 -1.50 5.68 22.05
CA THR A 105 -2.64 6.20 21.29
C THR A 105 -3.63 6.98 22.16
N PRO A 106 -4.29 8.02 21.61
CA PRO A 106 -5.41 8.68 22.30
C PRO A 106 -6.53 7.66 22.53
N PHE A 107 -7.06 7.59 23.76
CA PHE A 107 -8.05 6.59 24.19
C PHE A 107 -7.56 5.13 24.15
N SER A 108 -6.30 4.89 24.55
CA SER A 108 -5.68 3.55 24.65
C SER A 108 -6.56 2.48 25.32
N LYS A 109 -7.33 2.82 26.36
CA LYS A 109 -8.24 1.88 27.05
C LYS A 109 -9.37 1.33 26.17
N PHE A 110 -9.83 2.11 25.19
CA PHE A 110 -10.87 1.66 24.25
C PHE A 110 -10.22 0.82 23.15
N PHE A 111 -9.18 1.34 22.49
CA PHE A 111 -8.53 0.67 21.37
C PHE A 111 -7.63 -0.52 21.74
N SER A 112 -7.25 -0.69 23.01
CA SER A 112 -6.47 -1.85 23.48
C SER A 112 -7.35 -3.08 23.69
N ARG A 113 -8.68 -2.96 23.65
CA ARG A 113 -9.60 -4.05 23.96
C ARG A 113 -9.69 -5.01 22.78
N ALA A 114 -8.93 -6.11 22.83
CA ALA A 114 -9.09 -7.20 21.89
C ALA A 114 -10.37 -7.99 22.24
N SER A 115 -11.29 -8.15 21.29
CA SER A 115 -12.45 -9.03 21.47
C SER A 115 -11.97 -10.48 21.59
N ALA A 116 -12.19 -11.10 22.75
CA ALA A 116 -11.74 -12.45 23.09
C ALA A 116 -12.23 -13.55 22.12
N LYS A 117 -13.25 -13.26 21.30
CA LYS A 117 -13.89 -14.22 20.41
C LYS A 117 -13.28 -14.25 19.00
N ARG A 118 -12.49 -13.25 18.61
CA ARG A 118 -11.99 -13.12 17.22
C ARG A 118 -10.49 -12.87 17.08
N SER A 119 -9.75 -12.77 18.19
CA SER A 119 -8.30 -12.46 18.22
C SER A 119 -7.87 -11.29 17.32
N CYS A 120 -8.82 -10.47 16.89
CA CYS A 120 -8.66 -9.39 15.93
C CYS A 120 -9.29 -8.13 16.52
N PRO A 121 -8.56 -7.00 16.56
CA PRO A 121 -9.04 -5.75 17.13
C PRO A 121 -9.99 -5.06 16.14
N ILE A 122 -11.28 -5.36 16.24
CA ILE A 122 -12.32 -4.83 15.35
C ILE A 122 -12.43 -3.31 15.50
N GLU A 123 -12.39 -2.79 16.73
CA GLU A 123 -12.55 -1.36 17.04
C GLU A 123 -11.41 -0.52 16.43
N ALA A 124 -10.16 -0.98 16.57
CA ALA A 124 -8.99 -0.35 15.94
C ALA A 124 -9.08 -0.42 14.41
N THR A 125 -9.50 -1.56 13.84
CA THR A 125 -9.60 -1.74 12.39
C THR A 125 -10.68 -0.84 11.79
N ILE A 126 -11.84 -0.68 12.45
CA ILE A 126 -12.90 0.23 12.01
C ILE A 126 -12.41 1.68 12.06
N PHE A 127 -11.73 2.08 13.13
CA PHE A 127 -11.17 3.43 13.23
C PHE A 127 -10.15 3.72 12.12
N CYS A 128 -9.21 2.80 11.88
CA CYS A 128 -8.28 2.88 10.76
C CYS A 128 -9.02 2.94 9.41
N GLY A 129 -10.07 2.13 9.23
CA GLY A 129 -10.89 2.15 8.03
C GLY A 129 -11.60 3.49 7.79
N ILE A 130 -12.18 4.08 8.83
CA ILE A 130 -12.83 5.40 8.77
C ILE A 130 -11.80 6.48 8.41
N MET A 131 -10.64 6.49 9.07
CA MET A 131 -9.57 7.44 8.78
C MET A 131 -9.05 7.30 7.36
N THR A 132 -8.72 6.08 6.91
CA THR A 132 -8.27 5.84 5.54
C THR A 132 -9.33 6.24 4.51
N SER A 133 -10.61 5.96 4.79
CA SER A 133 -11.71 6.34 3.89
C SER A 133 -11.91 7.86 3.84
N ALA A 134 -11.78 8.55 4.98
CA ALA A 134 -11.85 10.00 5.05
C ALA A 134 -10.68 10.66 4.29
N LEU A 135 -9.47 10.12 4.42
CA LEU A 135 -8.31 10.56 3.65
C LEU A 135 -8.48 10.30 2.15
N GLY A 136 -9.05 9.15 1.78
CA GLY A 136 -9.38 8.82 0.40
C GLY A 136 -10.44 9.75 -0.19
N ALA A 137 -11.41 10.19 0.61
CA ALA A 137 -12.45 11.14 0.17
C ALA A 137 -11.88 12.52 -0.22
N ILE A 138 -10.70 12.90 0.30
CA ILE A 138 -10.02 14.15 -0.07
C ILE A 138 -9.73 14.20 -1.57
N GLN A 139 -9.42 13.05 -2.19
CA GLN A 139 -9.17 12.97 -3.62
C GLN A 139 -10.36 13.45 -4.47
N ALA A 140 -11.61 13.26 -3.99
CA ALA A 140 -12.80 13.74 -4.67
C ALA A 140 -12.99 15.26 -4.54
N ALA A 141 -12.41 15.88 -3.51
CA ALA A 141 -12.47 17.33 -3.31
C ALA A 141 -11.32 18.07 -4.01
N SER A 142 -10.08 17.57 -3.90
CA SER A 142 -8.90 18.19 -4.51
C SER A 142 -7.80 17.15 -4.76
N SER A 143 -7.35 17.07 -6.01
CA SER A 143 -6.19 16.24 -6.38
C SER A 143 -4.88 16.78 -5.84
N THR A 144 -4.71 18.10 -5.78
CA THR A 144 -3.52 18.73 -5.21
C THR A 144 -3.38 18.41 -3.73
N ALA A 145 -4.47 18.53 -2.96
CA ALA A 145 -4.43 18.24 -1.52
C ALA A 145 -4.10 16.77 -1.24
N PHE A 146 -4.63 15.85 -2.06
CA PHE A 146 -4.30 14.44 -1.93
C PHE A 146 -2.84 14.15 -2.29
N SER A 147 -2.31 14.76 -3.36
CA SER A 147 -0.89 14.61 -3.74
C SER A 147 0.06 15.18 -2.69
N ASP A 148 -0.25 16.33 -2.09
CA ASP A 148 0.54 16.92 -1.01
C ASP A 148 0.51 16.06 0.25
N LEU A 149 -0.65 15.47 0.58
CA LEU A 149 -0.79 14.54 1.69
C LEU A 149 0.03 13.26 1.47
N ALA A 150 -0.02 12.69 0.27
CA ALA A 150 0.78 11.52 -0.10
C ALA A 150 2.29 11.84 -0.05
N GLY A 151 2.70 13.01 -0.55
CA GLY A 151 4.09 13.47 -0.47
C GLY A 151 4.57 13.63 0.98
N SER A 152 3.73 14.23 1.83
CA SER A 152 4.01 14.40 3.26
C SER A 152 4.17 13.06 3.98
N PHE A 153 3.33 12.06 3.65
CA PHE A 153 3.46 10.69 4.19
C PHE A 153 4.81 10.05 3.84
N VAL A 154 5.30 10.22 2.62
CA VAL A 154 6.62 9.71 2.21
C VAL A 154 7.73 10.35 3.05
N VAL A 155 7.71 11.68 3.19
CA VAL A 155 8.71 12.42 3.98
C VAL A 155 8.70 11.97 5.44
N LEU A 156 7.53 11.87 6.07
CA LEU A 156 7.39 11.42 7.45
C LEU A 156 7.90 9.97 7.64
N SER A 157 7.63 9.10 6.67
CA SER A 157 8.11 7.72 6.69
C SER A 157 9.63 7.64 6.57
N THR A 158 10.23 8.45 5.69
CA THR A 158 11.69 8.53 5.55
C THR A 158 12.36 9.03 6.82
N ILE A 159 11.80 10.05 7.48
CA ILE A 159 12.31 10.54 8.76
C ILE A 159 12.26 9.42 9.81
N SER A 160 11.14 8.70 9.93
CA SER A 160 10.99 7.58 10.88
C SER A 160 12.08 6.50 10.71
N TYR A 161 12.39 6.13 9.46
CA TYR A 161 13.48 5.20 9.17
C TYR A 161 14.85 5.80 9.46
N GLY A 162 15.04 7.09 9.21
CA GLY A 162 16.27 7.82 9.53
C GLY A 162 16.58 7.85 11.03
N GLU A 163 15.58 8.18 11.86
CA GLU A 163 15.73 8.18 13.33
C GLU A 163 16.07 6.80 13.87
N THR A 164 15.45 5.76 13.33
CA THR A 164 15.73 4.36 13.73
C THR A 164 17.18 3.99 13.42
N PHE A 165 17.73 4.45 12.29
CA PHE A 165 19.12 4.24 11.92
C PHE A 165 20.09 5.04 12.80
N TRP A 166 19.76 6.31 13.10
CA TRP A 166 20.57 7.15 13.98
C TRP A 166 20.65 6.61 15.40
N ALA A 167 19.53 6.12 15.95
CA ALA A 167 19.47 5.48 17.25
C ALA A 167 20.28 4.17 17.34
N PHE A 168 20.63 3.53 16.22
CA PHE A 168 21.48 2.34 16.20
C PHE A 168 22.98 2.69 16.18
N LEU A 169 23.34 3.91 15.76
CA LEU A 169 24.73 4.37 15.67
C LEU A 169 25.26 4.99 16.97
N ASN A 170 24.39 5.34 17.91
CA ASN A 170 24.71 6.02 19.17
C ASN A 170 24.52 5.06 20.36
#